data_AF-A0A938RJH9-F1
#
_entry.id   AF-A0A938RJH9-F1
#
_cell.length_a   1.000
_cell.length_b   1.000
_cell.length_c   1.000
_cell.angle_alpha   90.00
_cell.angle_beta   90.00
_cell.angle_gamma   90.00
#
_symmetry.space_group_name_H-M   'P 1'
#
loop_
_entity.id
_entity.type
_entity.pdbx_description
1 polymer ?
#
loop_
_entity_poly.entity_id
_entity_poly.type
_entity_poly.pdbx_seq_one_letter_code
_entity_poly.pdbx_strand_id
1 'polypeptide(L)'
;QSEKMDGIVRRMPQFARHFRAGLRSLIGVPLIYKDAVVGALLFWSKKPDAFTGQDLKLAERIGDQIAGAIANARLFSDLEKTKLSLRVSEGRFRAMVEQAAVGVTEIDMDTDRFPAVNRRLCEIVGGGKEGLQRSEERFRELVDNIHDVFYELDTKGIIQYASPSVEHLFGYSLEETIGRPISDVLAPEDLAVAIENVKKAMAGPIGPREYRVRTRSGDMRWIRVNSSPVRKGDRLVGIRGVMSDITERRQAEEALKQTLDQLECRVRERTIELEEISTALRVLINKRDMDRKRLEEDLQSNIGQLVRPFLSKLKMSQSNQERLIYVNILETNLDNILSPFINRLSTAYKNLTPKEIQVADLVRQGKRTKEIAELLGVSVGTVDTHRNNLRKKLELNSKASNLRSHLLSLI
;
A
#
# COMPACT_ATOMS: atom_id res chain seq x y z
N GLN A 1 -19.01 25.19 -14.16
CA GLN A 1 -18.54 26.36 -14.94
C GLN A 1 -17.17 26.05 -15.50
N SER A 2 -16.91 26.37 -16.78
CA SER A 2 -15.56 26.22 -17.36
C SER A 2 -14.68 27.35 -16.82
N GLU A 3 -13.73 27.00 -15.94
CA GLU A 3 -12.82 27.95 -15.30
C GLU A 3 -11.48 27.91 -16.03
N LYS A 4 -10.91 29.07 -16.39
CA LYS A 4 -9.63 29.12 -17.12
C LYS A 4 -8.50 28.51 -16.28
N MET A 5 -7.62 27.76 -16.93
CA MET A 5 -6.57 26.92 -16.33
C MET A 5 -5.68 27.67 -15.31
N ASP A 6 -5.38 28.94 -15.58
CA ASP A 6 -4.59 29.79 -14.68
C ASP A 6 -5.30 30.08 -13.34
N GLY A 7 -6.64 30.15 -13.35
CA GLY A 7 -7.45 30.31 -12.14
C GLY A 7 -7.42 29.08 -11.25
N ILE A 8 -7.44 27.88 -11.84
CA ILE A 8 -7.40 26.61 -11.10
C ILE A 8 -6.03 26.41 -10.44
N VAL A 9 -4.94 26.67 -11.17
CA VAL A 9 -3.58 26.55 -10.61
C VAL A 9 -3.34 27.56 -9.49
N ARG A 10 -3.91 28.76 -9.59
CA ARG A 10 -3.78 29.79 -8.56
C ARG A 10 -4.49 29.44 -7.26
N ARG A 11 -5.68 28.80 -7.32
CA ARG A 11 -6.39 28.33 -6.12
C ARG A 11 -5.86 27.02 -5.57
N MET A 12 -5.37 26.14 -6.44
CA MET A 12 -4.94 24.79 -6.07
C MET A 12 -3.56 24.49 -6.69
N PRO A 13 -2.48 25.02 -6.08
CA PRO A 13 -1.12 24.93 -6.60
C PRO A 13 -0.64 23.49 -6.83
N GLN A 14 -1.17 22.53 -6.07
CA GLN A 14 -0.91 21.09 -6.20
C GLN A 14 -1.25 20.54 -7.60
N PHE A 15 -2.14 21.20 -8.34
CA PHE A 15 -2.50 20.79 -9.69
C PHE A 15 -1.55 21.32 -10.78
N ALA A 16 -0.66 22.27 -10.46
CA ALA A 16 0.29 22.86 -11.42
C ALA A 16 1.16 21.82 -12.15
N ARG A 17 1.56 20.75 -11.46
CA ARG A 17 2.38 19.66 -12.03
C ARG A 17 1.62 18.86 -13.10
N HIS A 18 0.31 18.70 -12.93
CA HIS A 18 -0.55 17.92 -13.83
C HIS A 18 -0.75 18.68 -15.16
N PHE A 19 -0.89 20.02 -15.10
CA PHE A 19 -0.96 20.87 -16.31
C PHE A 19 0.37 21.00 -17.05
N ARG A 20 1.49 21.04 -16.33
CA ARG A 20 2.84 20.95 -16.92
C ARG A 20 3.05 19.61 -17.64
N ALA A 21 2.44 18.53 -17.17
CA ALA A 21 2.46 17.21 -17.80
C ALA A 21 1.56 17.08 -19.06
N GLY A 22 1.00 18.19 -19.54
CA GLY A 22 0.21 18.25 -20.77
C GLY A 22 -1.26 17.90 -20.59
N LEU A 23 -1.76 17.78 -19.36
CA LEU A 23 -3.21 17.67 -19.12
C LEU A 23 -3.87 19.01 -19.45
N ARG A 24 -4.98 18.94 -20.17
CA ARG A 24 -5.71 20.09 -20.72
C ARG A 24 -7.19 20.07 -20.37
N SER A 25 -7.69 18.99 -19.77
CA SER A 25 -9.06 18.90 -19.25
C SER A 25 -9.13 18.02 -18.01
N LEU A 26 -10.07 18.33 -17.13
CA LEU A 26 -10.36 17.64 -15.88
C LEU A 26 -11.87 17.66 -15.65
N ILE A 27 -12.43 16.53 -15.25
CA ILE A 27 -13.72 16.48 -14.54
C ILE A 27 -13.49 15.84 -13.18
N GLY A 28 -14.09 16.42 -12.15
CA GLY A 28 -14.08 15.87 -10.80
C GLY A 28 -15.50 15.69 -10.35
N VAL A 29 -15.85 14.49 -9.92
CA VAL A 29 -17.13 14.21 -9.30
C VAL A 29 -16.91 13.97 -7.80
N PRO A 30 -17.69 14.63 -6.93
CA PRO A 30 -17.63 14.34 -5.51
C PRO A 30 -18.17 12.93 -5.27
N LEU A 31 -17.51 12.16 -4.41
CA LEU A 31 -18.05 10.92 -3.88
C LEU A 31 -18.95 11.32 -2.72
N ILE A 32 -20.26 11.29 -2.92
CA ILE A 32 -21.24 11.73 -1.91
C ILE A 32 -21.96 10.51 -1.36
N TYR A 33 -22.03 10.41 -0.04
CA TYR A 33 -22.87 9.44 0.63
C TYR A 33 -23.71 10.16 1.69
N LYS A 34 -25.04 10.02 1.60
CA LYS A 34 -26.02 10.69 2.48
C LYS A 34 -25.71 12.19 2.68
N ASP A 35 -25.58 12.89 1.56
CA ASP A 35 -25.34 14.35 1.49
C ASP A 35 -23.98 14.84 2.05
N ALA A 36 -23.06 13.92 2.38
CA ALA A 36 -21.69 14.24 2.79
C ALA A 36 -20.66 13.80 1.75
N VAL A 37 -19.69 14.67 1.46
CA VAL A 37 -18.57 14.36 0.53
C VAL A 37 -17.54 13.49 1.26
N VAL A 38 -17.47 12.20 0.91
CA VAL A 38 -16.53 11.23 1.49
C VAL A 38 -15.20 11.16 0.73
N GLY A 39 -15.13 11.80 -0.44
CA GLY A 39 -13.95 11.90 -1.29
C GLY A 39 -14.27 12.56 -2.63
N ALA A 40 -13.32 12.49 -3.58
CA ALA A 40 -13.55 12.95 -4.95
C ALA A 40 -12.91 11.99 -5.94
N LEU A 41 -13.62 11.72 -7.03
CA LEU A 41 -13.13 10.93 -8.14
C LEU A 41 -12.78 11.88 -9.29
N LEU A 42 -11.52 11.89 -9.68
CA LEU A 42 -10.97 12.83 -10.65
C LEU A 42 -10.56 12.10 -11.93
N PHE A 43 -11.04 12.59 -13.06
CA PHE A 43 -10.71 12.10 -14.40
C PHE A 43 -9.99 13.18 -15.20
N TRP A 44 -8.91 12.81 -15.88
CA TRP A 44 -8.00 13.74 -16.53
C TRP A 44 -7.82 13.42 -18.01
N SER A 45 -7.63 14.44 -18.84
CA SER A 45 -7.32 14.28 -20.27
C SER A 45 -6.31 15.30 -20.77
N LYS A 46 -5.50 14.91 -21.76
CA LYS A 46 -4.56 15.78 -22.48
C LYS A 46 -5.22 16.55 -23.63
N LYS A 47 -6.40 16.14 -24.07
CA LYS A 47 -7.16 16.86 -25.10
C LYS A 47 -7.91 18.03 -24.44
N PRO A 48 -7.92 19.23 -25.04
CA PRO A 48 -8.80 20.31 -24.61
C PRO A 48 -10.26 19.91 -24.79
N ASP A 49 -11.13 20.37 -23.89
CA ASP A 49 -12.58 20.14 -23.89
C ASP A 49 -12.99 18.67 -24.08
N ALA A 50 -12.21 17.76 -23.50
CA ALA A 50 -12.35 16.31 -23.75
C ALA A 50 -13.58 15.65 -23.12
N PHE A 51 -14.21 16.30 -22.15
CA PHE A 51 -15.31 15.72 -21.39
C PHE A 51 -16.60 16.45 -21.73
N THR A 52 -17.61 15.67 -22.09
CA THR A 52 -18.94 16.16 -22.40
C THR A 52 -19.85 16.10 -21.16
N GLY A 53 -21.04 16.69 -21.27
CA GLY A 53 -22.05 16.57 -20.23
C GLY A 53 -22.52 15.12 -19.98
N GLN A 54 -22.40 14.22 -20.95
CA GLN A 54 -22.74 12.80 -20.76
C GLN A 54 -21.67 12.06 -19.94
N ASP A 55 -20.39 12.38 -20.17
CA ASP A 55 -19.27 11.81 -19.41
C ASP A 55 -19.34 12.22 -17.94
N LEU A 56 -19.72 13.47 -17.67
CA LEU A 56 -19.96 13.96 -16.32
C LEU A 56 -21.06 13.14 -15.63
N LYS A 57 -22.21 12.94 -16.28
CA LYS A 57 -23.33 12.15 -15.75
C LYS A 57 -22.98 10.68 -15.51
N LEU A 58 -22.09 10.10 -16.33
CA LEU A 58 -21.62 8.74 -16.13
C LEU A 58 -20.66 8.64 -14.93
N ALA A 59 -19.71 9.58 -14.83
CA ALA A 59 -18.80 9.68 -13.70
C ALA A 59 -19.54 9.87 -12.37
N GLU A 60 -20.60 10.69 -12.34
CA GLU A 60 -21.46 10.89 -11.16
C GLU A 60 -22.06 9.56 -10.67
N ARG A 61 -22.68 8.77 -11.56
CA ARG A 61 -23.29 7.48 -11.19
C ARG A 61 -22.30 6.45 -10.65
N ILE A 62 -21.10 6.40 -11.23
CA ILE A 62 -20.02 5.52 -10.74
C ILE A 62 -19.52 6.02 -9.38
N GLY A 63 -19.41 7.33 -9.23
CA GLY A 63 -19.07 7.98 -7.98
C GLY A 63 -20.02 7.59 -6.85
N ASP A 64 -21.34 7.62 -7.10
CA ASP A 64 -22.36 7.26 -6.11
C ASP A 64 -22.22 5.81 -5.60
N GLN A 65 -21.95 4.86 -6.51
CA GLN A 65 -21.77 3.44 -6.12
C GLN A 65 -20.50 3.24 -5.28
N ILE A 66 -19.39 3.89 -5.65
CA ILE A 66 -18.12 3.82 -4.90
C ILE A 66 -18.26 4.49 -3.54
N ALA A 67 -18.96 5.63 -3.47
CA ALA A 67 -19.22 6.35 -2.23
C ALA A 67 -19.99 5.46 -1.22
N GLY A 68 -21.01 4.73 -1.68
CA GLY A 68 -21.75 3.78 -0.85
C GLY A 68 -20.90 2.64 -0.28
N ALA A 69 -20.03 2.03 -1.09
CA ALA A 69 -19.15 0.95 -0.65
C ALA A 69 -18.10 1.40 0.38
N ILE A 70 -17.47 2.56 0.14
CA ILE A 70 -16.49 3.16 1.09
C ILE A 70 -17.18 3.53 2.40
N ALA A 71 -18.37 4.13 2.32
CA ALA A 71 -19.14 4.48 3.50
C ALA A 71 -19.55 3.24 4.31
N ASN A 72 -19.97 2.15 3.65
CA ASN A 72 -20.31 0.90 4.34
C ASN A 72 -19.11 0.23 5.03
N ALA A 73 -17.94 0.20 4.38
CA ALA A 73 -16.71 -0.34 4.99
C ALA A 73 -16.24 0.49 6.19
N ARG A 74 -16.33 1.83 6.10
CA ARG A 74 -16.06 2.73 7.22
C ARG A 74 -17.09 2.56 8.34
N LEU A 75 -18.38 2.49 8.00
CA LEU A 75 -19.47 2.23 8.95
C LEU A 75 -19.27 0.92 9.72
N PHE A 76 -18.75 -0.14 9.09
CA PHE A 76 -18.47 -1.40 9.78
C PHE A 76 -17.28 -1.29 10.77
N SER A 77 -16.18 -0.67 10.35
CA SER A 77 -15.02 -0.42 11.22
C SER A 77 -15.35 0.55 12.35
N ASP A 78 -16.14 1.58 12.07
CA ASP A 78 -16.58 2.56 13.07
C ASP A 78 -17.63 1.95 13.99
N LEU A 79 -18.52 1.07 13.49
CA LEU A 79 -19.45 0.30 14.33
C LEU A 79 -18.71 -0.65 15.28
N GLU A 80 -17.61 -1.28 14.86
CA GLU A 80 -16.78 -2.09 15.77
C GLU A 80 -16.11 -1.25 16.85
N LYS A 81 -15.49 -0.13 16.49
CA LYS A 81 -14.85 0.79 17.45
C LYS A 81 -15.87 1.46 18.37
N THR A 82 -17.03 1.84 17.83
CA THR A 82 -18.15 2.41 18.58
C THR A 82 -18.81 1.35 19.45
N LYS A 83 -18.96 0.08 19.04
CA LYS A 83 -19.40 -1.00 19.94
C LYS A 83 -18.43 -1.24 21.09
N LEU A 84 -17.12 -1.20 20.84
CA LEU A 84 -16.11 -1.34 21.88
C LEU A 84 -16.14 -0.15 22.87
N SER A 85 -16.24 1.06 22.34
CA SER A 85 -16.34 2.30 23.13
C SER A 85 -17.68 2.41 23.84
N LEU A 86 -18.77 1.92 23.24
CA LEU A 86 -20.11 1.85 23.82
C LEU A 86 -20.13 0.82 24.95
N ARG A 87 -19.52 -0.36 24.80
CA ARG A 87 -19.36 -1.33 25.91
C ARG A 87 -18.59 -0.76 27.10
N VAL A 88 -17.51 -0.03 26.83
CA VAL A 88 -16.72 0.64 27.88
C VAL A 88 -17.50 1.79 28.53
N SER A 89 -18.25 2.56 27.74
CA SER A 89 -19.13 3.63 28.22
C SER A 89 -20.35 3.09 28.97
N GLU A 90 -20.90 1.96 28.56
CA GLU A 90 -22.05 1.28 29.17
C GLU A 90 -21.68 0.70 30.53
N GLY A 91 -20.50 0.06 30.65
CA GLY A 91 -19.94 -0.36 31.94
C GLY A 91 -19.70 0.83 32.88
N ARG A 92 -19.21 1.96 32.34
CA ARG A 92 -18.99 3.20 33.10
C ARG A 92 -20.30 3.86 33.54
N PHE A 93 -21.30 3.89 32.67
CA PHE A 93 -22.63 4.46 32.93
C PHE A 93 -23.39 3.63 33.96
N ARG A 94 -23.33 2.29 33.84
CA ARG A 94 -23.95 1.37 34.79
C ARG A 94 -23.41 1.52 36.21
N ALA A 95 -22.09 1.70 36.35
CA ALA A 95 -21.48 1.97 37.66
C ALA A 95 -21.93 3.31 38.25
N MET A 96 -22.17 4.32 37.42
CA MET A 96 -22.67 5.64 37.84
C MET A 96 -24.13 5.58 38.29
N VAL A 97 -24.99 4.85 37.55
CA VAL A 97 -26.42 4.69 37.87
C VAL A 97 -26.63 3.91 39.16
N GLU A 98 -25.85 2.85 39.39
CA GLU A 98 -25.89 2.07 40.64
C GLU A 98 -25.46 2.87 41.88
N GLN A 99 -24.54 3.82 41.71
CA GLN A 99 -23.98 4.61 42.82
C GLN A 99 -24.70 5.96 43.04
N ALA A 100 -25.75 6.26 42.26
CA ALA A 100 -26.47 7.52 42.39
C ALA A 100 -27.23 7.62 43.73
N ALA A 101 -27.09 8.77 44.40
CA ALA A 101 -27.77 9.05 45.68
C ALA A 101 -29.28 9.34 45.54
N VAL A 102 -29.78 9.38 44.30
CA VAL A 102 -31.18 9.54 43.90
C VAL A 102 -31.71 8.27 43.24
N GLY A 103 -33.01 8.01 43.35
CA GLY A 103 -33.65 6.91 42.65
C GLY A 103 -33.72 7.17 41.15
N VAL A 104 -33.20 6.23 40.36
CA VAL A 104 -33.15 6.29 38.90
C VAL A 104 -33.87 5.06 38.35
N THR A 105 -34.86 5.31 37.49
CA THR A 105 -35.52 4.27 36.70
C THR A 105 -35.66 4.71 35.27
N GLU A 106 -35.64 3.74 34.39
CA GLU A 106 -36.12 3.88 33.02
C GLU A 106 -37.59 3.47 32.98
N ILE A 107 -38.42 4.29 32.33
CA ILE A 107 -39.84 4.02 32.15
C ILE A 107 -40.07 3.66 30.70
N ASP A 108 -40.62 2.47 30.46
CA ASP A 108 -41.13 2.09 29.16
C ASP A 108 -42.58 2.59 29.04
N MET A 109 -42.78 3.61 28.20
CA MET A 109 -44.05 4.32 28.02
C MET A 109 -45.12 3.49 27.28
N ASP A 110 -44.71 2.42 26.59
CA ASP A 110 -45.64 1.56 25.83
C ASP A 110 -46.15 0.39 26.67
N THR A 111 -45.34 -0.09 27.63
CA THR A 111 -45.69 -1.25 28.48
C THR A 111 -46.01 -0.90 29.94
N ASP A 112 -45.85 0.38 30.31
CA ASP A 112 -46.05 0.93 31.66
C ASP A 112 -45.24 0.15 32.73
N ARG A 113 -44.04 -0.31 32.35
CA ARG A 113 -43.12 -1.09 33.19
C ARG A 113 -41.80 -0.35 33.40
N PHE A 114 -41.12 -0.74 34.48
CA PHE A 114 -39.80 -0.25 34.86
C PHE A 114 -38.72 -1.29 34.53
N PRO A 115 -38.19 -1.34 33.29
CA PRO A 115 -37.22 -2.36 32.87
C PRO A 115 -35.87 -2.27 33.60
N ALA A 116 -35.51 -1.09 34.10
CA ALA A 116 -34.29 -0.87 34.86
C ALA A 116 -34.55 0.06 36.04
N VAL A 117 -34.09 -0.34 37.22
CA VAL A 117 -34.18 0.42 38.47
C VAL A 117 -32.83 0.33 39.18
N ASN A 118 -32.34 1.46 39.69
CA ASN A 118 -31.13 1.46 40.52
C ASN A 118 -31.46 1.12 41.97
N ARG A 119 -30.45 0.69 42.72
CA ARG A 119 -30.57 0.34 44.15
C ARG A 119 -31.28 1.43 44.96
N ARG A 120 -30.95 2.69 44.71
CA ARG A 120 -31.51 3.81 45.46
C ARG A 120 -33.01 3.99 45.24
N LEU A 121 -33.52 3.71 44.04
CA LEU A 121 -34.95 3.75 43.79
C LEU A 121 -35.66 2.60 44.51
N CYS A 122 -35.12 1.38 44.45
CA CYS A 122 -35.68 0.24 45.18
C CYS A 122 -35.80 0.51 46.68
N GLU A 123 -34.80 1.20 47.27
CA GLU A 123 -34.84 1.65 48.67
C GLU A 123 -35.93 2.69 48.95
N ILE A 124 -36.25 3.56 47.98
CA ILE A 124 -37.27 4.62 48.12
C ILE A 124 -38.70 4.05 47.99
N VAL A 125 -38.95 3.17 47.01
CA VAL A 125 -40.30 2.61 46.74
C VAL A 125 -40.62 1.34 47.53
N GLY A 126 -39.69 0.80 48.32
CA GLY A 126 -39.94 -0.35 49.19
C GLY A 126 -40.15 -1.70 48.47
N GLY A 127 -39.82 -1.77 47.18
CA GLY A 127 -39.89 -3.00 46.38
C GLY A 127 -38.74 -3.96 46.73
N GLY A 128 -39.06 -5.09 47.34
CA GLY A 128 -38.10 -6.07 47.87
C GLY A 128 -37.32 -6.92 46.85
N LYS A 129 -36.43 -7.76 47.40
CA LYS A 129 -35.36 -8.61 46.81
C LYS A 129 -35.54 -9.23 45.41
N GLU A 130 -36.76 -9.45 44.93
CA GLU A 130 -37.03 -10.21 43.70
C GLU A 130 -36.58 -9.46 42.42
N GLY A 131 -36.72 -8.14 42.39
CA GLY A 131 -36.22 -7.32 41.27
C GLY A 131 -34.69 -7.25 41.19
N LEU A 132 -34.03 -7.35 42.35
CA LEU A 132 -32.57 -7.33 42.47
C LEU A 132 -31.96 -8.67 42.00
N GLN A 133 -32.53 -9.80 42.42
CA GLN A 133 -32.04 -11.13 42.03
C GLN A 133 -32.10 -11.35 40.51
N ARG A 134 -33.17 -10.90 39.85
CA ARG A 134 -33.34 -11.10 38.39
C ARG A 134 -32.39 -10.24 37.55
N SER A 135 -32.00 -9.06 38.05
CA SER A 135 -30.97 -8.22 37.44
C SER A 135 -29.56 -8.77 37.73
N GLU A 136 -29.30 -9.23 38.96
CA GLU A 136 -28.02 -9.83 39.35
C GLU A 136 -27.69 -11.13 38.59
N GLU A 137 -28.66 -12.03 38.39
CA GLU A 137 -28.47 -13.30 37.67
C GLU A 137 -28.13 -13.06 36.19
N ARG A 138 -28.87 -12.17 35.51
CA ARG A 138 -28.62 -11.82 34.10
C ARG A 138 -27.28 -11.13 33.88
N PHE A 139 -26.75 -10.44 34.90
CA PHE A 139 -25.43 -9.83 34.84
C PHE A 139 -24.30 -10.78 35.24
N ARG A 140 -24.57 -11.78 36.08
CA ARG A 140 -23.61 -12.83 36.45
C ARG A 140 -23.23 -13.67 35.22
N GLU A 141 -24.21 -14.03 34.38
CA GLU A 141 -23.98 -14.76 33.12
C GLU A 141 -23.18 -13.98 32.06
N LEU A 142 -23.20 -12.64 32.10
CA LEU A 142 -22.45 -11.78 31.16
C LEU A 142 -20.98 -11.58 31.58
N VAL A 143 -20.66 -11.75 32.87
CA VAL A 143 -19.30 -11.59 33.41
C VAL A 143 -18.45 -12.84 33.18
N ASP A 144 -19.05 -14.03 33.16
CA ASP A 144 -18.35 -15.32 32.94
C ASP A 144 -17.71 -15.46 31.54
N ASN A 145 -18.06 -14.61 30.57
CA ASN A 145 -17.46 -14.60 29.22
C ASN A 145 -16.29 -13.60 29.07
N ILE A 146 -15.91 -12.87 30.12
CA ILE A 146 -14.82 -11.90 30.08
C ILE A 146 -13.60 -12.54 30.78
N HIS A 147 -12.50 -12.69 30.04
CA HIS A 147 -11.22 -13.21 30.55
C HIS A 147 -10.52 -12.23 31.53
N ASP A 148 -11.21 -11.17 31.94
CA ASP A 148 -10.72 -10.18 32.88
C ASP A 148 -11.02 -10.65 34.32
N VAL A 149 -10.05 -10.43 35.20
CA VAL A 149 -10.19 -10.70 36.62
C VAL A 149 -10.69 -9.44 37.32
N PHE A 150 -11.88 -9.54 37.92
CA PHE A 150 -12.37 -8.56 38.87
C PHE A 150 -11.82 -8.90 40.25
N TYR A 151 -11.31 -7.91 40.97
CA TYR A 151 -10.76 -8.13 42.30
C TYR A 151 -11.12 -7.00 43.25
N GLU A 152 -11.19 -7.31 44.54
CA GLU A 152 -11.28 -6.34 45.62
C GLU A 152 -10.18 -6.60 46.65
N LEU A 153 -9.53 -5.53 47.07
CA LEU A 153 -8.49 -5.54 48.10
C LEU A 153 -8.97 -4.75 49.30
N ASP A 154 -8.56 -5.17 50.50
CA ASP A 154 -8.70 -4.34 51.70
C ASP A 154 -7.68 -3.18 51.73
N THR A 155 -7.71 -2.36 52.79
CA THR A 155 -6.78 -1.24 52.96
C THR A 155 -5.32 -1.66 53.16
N LYS A 156 -5.05 -2.94 53.43
CA LYS A 156 -3.71 -3.53 53.56
C LYS A 156 -3.23 -4.18 52.26
N GLY A 157 -4.07 -4.22 51.22
CA GLY A 157 -3.75 -4.87 49.94
C GLY A 157 -3.97 -6.38 49.94
N ILE A 158 -4.74 -6.89 50.90
CA ILE A 158 -5.16 -8.31 50.97
C ILE A 158 -6.37 -8.52 50.06
N ILE A 159 -6.34 -9.59 49.26
CA ILE A 159 -7.42 -9.93 48.33
C ILE A 159 -8.64 -10.43 49.11
N GLN A 160 -9.71 -9.64 49.10
CA GLN A 160 -10.98 -9.96 49.75
C GLN A 160 -11.95 -10.66 48.81
N TYR A 161 -11.79 -10.42 47.51
CA TYR A 161 -12.60 -11.02 46.45
C TYR A 161 -11.79 -11.09 45.17
N ALA A 162 -11.99 -12.17 44.41
CA ALA A 162 -11.56 -12.29 43.03
C ALA A 162 -12.66 -13.02 42.23
N SER A 163 -12.84 -12.68 40.95
CA SER A 163 -13.73 -13.43 40.06
C SER A 163 -13.11 -14.79 39.70
N PRO A 164 -13.92 -15.81 39.32
CA PRO A 164 -13.42 -17.13 38.92
C PRO A 164 -12.38 -17.10 37.79
N SER A 165 -12.40 -16.08 36.93
CA SER A 165 -11.40 -15.85 35.89
C SER A 165 -9.95 -15.78 36.41
N VAL A 166 -9.76 -15.57 37.72
CA VAL A 166 -8.43 -15.59 38.36
C VAL A 166 -7.71 -16.94 38.20
N GLU A 167 -8.47 -18.04 38.15
CA GLU A 167 -7.92 -19.38 37.98
C GLU A 167 -7.32 -19.55 36.59
N HIS A 168 -7.96 -18.99 35.57
CA HIS A 168 -7.46 -19.02 34.19
C HIS A 168 -6.24 -18.12 34.00
N LEU A 169 -6.23 -16.94 34.62
CA LEU A 169 -5.14 -15.97 34.44
C LEU A 169 -3.88 -16.36 35.22
N PHE A 170 -4.03 -16.78 36.48
CA PHE A 170 -2.92 -17.01 37.39
C PHE A 170 -2.64 -18.48 37.71
N GLY A 171 -3.60 -19.37 37.52
CA GLY A 171 -3.48 -20.79 37.87
C GLY A 171 -3.60 -21.09 39.37
N TYR A 172 -4.01 -20.12 40.19
CA TYR A 172 -4.36 -20.34 41.60
C TYR A 172 -5.87 -20.48 41.71
N SER A 173 -6.34 -21.41 42.55
CA SER A 173 -7.76 -21.50 42.86
C SER A 173 -8.25 -20.23 43.57
N LEU A 174 -9.55 -19.97 43.50
CA LEU A 174 -10.15 -18.85 44.23
C LEU A 174 -9.84 -18.91 45.74
N GLU A 175 -9.91 -20.11 46.32
CA GLU A 175 -9.65 -20.37 47.74
C GLU A 175 -8.21 -20.06 48.14
N GLU A 176 -7.23 -20.40 47.29
CA GLU A 176 -5.82 -20.07 47.51
C GLU A 176 -5.51 -18.58 47.28
N THR A 177 -6.38 -17.87 46.56
CA THR A 177 -6.17 -16.46 46.19
C THR A 177 -6.72 -15.52 47.27
N ILE A 178 -7.89 -15.83 47.83
CA ILE A 178 -8.51 -15.00 48.87
C ILE A 178 -7.67 -15.02 50.15
N GLY A 179 -7.50 -13.86 50.78
CA GLY A 179 -6.73 -13.68 52.01
C GLY A 179 -5.23 -13.53 51.80
N ARG A 180 -4.72 -13.66 50.56
CA ARG A 180 -3.32 -13.40 50.24
C ARG A 180 -3.08 -11.93 49.85
N PRO A 181 -1.88 -11.40 50.10
CA PRO A 181 -1.54 -10.06 49.62
C PRO A 181 -1.36 -10.06 48.10
N ILE A 182 -1.83 -9.02 47.43
CA ILE A 182 -1.71 -8.87 45.96
C ILE A 182 -0.24 -8.83 45.48
N SER A 183 0.71 -8.56 46.38
CA SER A 183 2.14 -8.63 46.12
C SER A 183 2.64 -10.01 45.72
N ASP A 184 1.98 -11.08 46.16
CA ASP A 184 2.44 -12.45 45.95
C ASP A 184 2.34 -12.91 44.49
N VAL A 185 1.45 -12.29 43.71
CA VAL A 185 1.23 -12.63 42.29
C VAL A 185 1.99 -11.72 41.32
N LEU A 186 2.56 -10.62 41.83
CA LEU A 186 3.31 -9.65 41.03
C LEU A 186 4.74 -10.11 40.80
N ALA A 187 5.29 -9.78 39.64
CA ALA A 187 6.70 -10.00 39.35
C ALA A 187 7.58 -9.15 40.30
N PRO A 188 8.73 -9.68 40.79
CA PRO A 188 9.63 -8.95 41.68
C PRO A 188 10.05 -7.57 41.14
N GLU A 189 10.24 -7.48 39.82
CA GLU A 189 10.68 -6.27 39.13
C GLU A 189 9.62 -5.16 39.15
N ASP A 190 8.34 -5.53 39.19
CA ASP A 190 7.22 -4.59 39.10
C ASP A 190 6.57 -4.33 40.47
N LEU A 191 6.99 -5.08 41.50
CA LEU A 191 6.41 -5.05 42.86
C LEU A 191 6.42 -3.66 43.49
N ALA A 192 7.56 -2.97 43.47
CA ALA A 192 7.70 -1.64 44.08
C ALA A 192 6.77 -0.60 43.43
N VAL A 193 6.68 -0.63 42.11
CA VAL A 193 5.84 0.27 41.32
C VAL A 193 4.36 -0.06 41.52
N ALA A 194 4.01 -1.35 41.58
CA ALA A 194 2.64 -1.79 41.81
C ALA A 194 2.15 -1.41 43.21
N ILE A 195 2.94 -1.61 44.27
CA ILE A 195 2.60 -1.21 45.65
C ILE A 195 2.33 0.30 45.72
N GLU A 196 3.16 1.11 45.08
CA GLU A 196 2.96 2.57 45.05
C GLU A 196 1.67 2.95 44.32
N ASN A 197 1.36 2.27 43.22
CA ASN A 197 0.13 2.50 42.49
C ASN A 197 -1.11 2.05 43.27
N VAL A 198 -1.01 0.99 44.08
CA VAL A 198 -2.07 0.59 45.01
C VAL A 198 -2.31 1.69 46.05
N LYS A 199 -1.27 2.28 46.63
CA LYS A 199 -1.44 3.43 47.54
C LYS A 199 -2.12 4.63 46.85
N LYS A 200 -1.75 4.92 45.60
CA LYS A 200 -2.41 5.98 44.81
C LYS A 200 -3.86 5.63 44.50
N ALA A 201 -4.17 4.37 44.22
CA ALA A 201 -5.53 3.87 44.00
C ALA A 201 -6.43 4.06 45.23
N MET A 202 -5.87 4.01 46.44
CA MET A 202 -6.61 4.31 47.68
C MET A 202 -7.04 5.78 47.76
N ALA A 203 -6.26 6.70 47.18
CA ALA A 203 -6.55 8.13 47.17
C ALA A 203 -7.56 8.49 46.06
N GLY A 204 -7.46 7.86 44.89
CA GLY A 204 -8.35 8.09 43.75
C GLY A 204 -8.17 7.05 42.64
N PRO A 205 -9.02 7.05 41.61
CA PRO A 205 -8.92 6.11 40.49
C PRO A 205 -7.55 6.15 39.81
N ILE A 206 -6.99 4.98 39.50
CA ILE A 206 -5.73 4.83 38.76
C ILE A 206 -5.87 3.80 37.66
N GLY A 207 -5.26 4.09 36.51
CA GLY A 207 -5.25 3.20 35.36
C GLY A 207 -5.36 3.95 34.02
N PRO A 208 -5.11 3.25 32.90
CA PRO A 208 -4.58 1.88 32.86
C PRO A 208 -3.10 1.84 33.24
N ARG A 209 -2.69 0.81 33.97
CA ARG A 209 -1.28 0.49 34.27
C ARG A 209 -0.99 -0.93 33.82
N GLU A 210 0.25 -1.19 33.40
CA GLU A 210 0.64 -2.51 32.93
C GLU A 210 1.75 -3.08 33.82
N TYR A 211 1.61 -4.35 34.18
CA TYR A 211 2.53 -5.06 35.06
C TYR A 211 2.77 -6.46 34.54
N ARG A 212 3.88 -7.04 34.96
CA ARG A 212 4.16 -8.46 34.82
C ARG A 212 3.71 -9.19 36.07
N VAL A 213 3.10 -10.34 35.85
CA VAL A 213 2.71 -11.27 36.90
C VAL A 213 3.32 -12.63 36.64
N ARG A 214 3.51 -13.38 37.72
CA ARG A 214 3.99 -14.76 37.65
C ARG A 214 2.84 -15.70 38.01
N THR A 215 2.53 -16.59 37.10
CA THR A 215 1.52 -17.64 37.29
C THR A 215 2.05 -18.75 38.20
N ARG A 216 1.17 -19.65 38.65
CA ARG A 216 1.55 -20.83 39.45
C ARG A 216 2.54 -21.74 38.73
N SER A 217 2.43 -21.88 37.41
CA SER A 217 3.37 -22.67 36.59
C SER A 217 4.76 -22.02 36.47
N GLY A 218 4.91 -20.76 36.89
CA GLY A 218 6.13 -19.97 36.73
C GLY A 218 6.15 -19.14 35.45
N ASP A 219 5.13 -19.22 34.60
CA ASP A 219 5.04 -18.43 33.37
C ASP A 219 4.83 -16.95 33.69
N MET A 220 5.51 -16.10 32.91
CA MET A 220 5.38 -14.65 33.00
C MET A 220 4.27 -14.16 32.07
N ARG A 221 3.31 -13.42 32.62
CA ARG A 221 2.23 -12.80 31.85
C ARG A 221 2.21 -11.29 32.03
N TRP A 222 1.71 -10.61 31.00
CA TRP A 222 1.45 -9.18 31.05
C TRP A 222 0.00 -8.93 31.35
N ILE A 223 -0.25 -8.05 32.32
CA ILE A 223 -1.59 -7.65 32.72
C ILE A 223 -1.75 -6.13 32.58
N ARG A 224 -2.97 -5.70 32.27
CA ARG A 224 -3.40 -4.31 32.35
C ARG A 224 -4.40 -4.16 33.48
N VAL A 225 -4.16 -3.20 34.36
CA VAL A 225 -4.93 -2.99 35.59
C VAL A 225 -5.55 -1.61 35.61
N ASN A 226 -6.82 -1.56 35.99
CA ASN A 226 -7.52 -0.36 36.41
C ASN A 226 -8.06 -0.56 37.81
N SER A 227 -7.90 0.43 38.68
CA SER A 227 -8.29 0.33 40.09
C SER A 227 -8.95 1.61 40.56
N SER A 228 -9.90 1.50 41.47
CA SER A 228 -10.59 2.62 42.09
C SER A 228 -10.86 2.36 43.57
N PRO A 229 -10.83 3.40 44.41
CA PRO A 229 -11.07 3.24 45.84
C PRO A 229 -12.54 2.87 46.09
N VAL A 230 -12.77 2.00 47.07
CA VAL A 230 -14.10 1.66 47.58
C VAL A 230 -14.27 2.33 48.93
N ARG A 231 -15.35 3.11 49.07
CA ARG A 231 -15.68 3.84 50.31
C ARG A 231 -17.06 3.40 50.81
N LYS A 232 -17.21 3.22 52.13
CA LYS A 232 -18.50 3.07 52.81
C LYS A 232 -18.73 4.33 53.64
N GLY A 233 -19.57 5.24 53.14
CA GLY A 233 -19.61 6.63 53.63
C GLY A 233 -18.26 7.30 53.41
N ASP A 234 -17.77 8.05 54.40
CA ASP A 234 -16.44 8.69 54.35
C ASP A 234 -15.27 7.75 54.62
N ARG A 235 -15.55 6.49 54.99
CA ARG A 235 -14.53 5.50 55.32
C ARG A 235 -14.06 4.75 54.09
N LEU A 236 -12.77 4.87 53.77
CA LEU A 236 -12.10 3.99 52.82
C LEU A 236 -12.09 2.55 53.35
N VAL A 237 -12.62 1.62 52.56
CA VAL A 237 -12.67 0.19 52.91
C VAL A 237 -11.72 -0.66 52.07
N GLY A 238 -11.20 -0.13 50.97
CA GLY A 238 -10.28 -0.85 50.10
C GLY A 238 -10.24 -0.31 48.68
N ILE A 239 -9.86 -1.17 47.74
CA ILE A 239 -9.81 -0.90 46.30
C ILE A 239 -10.59 -1.98 45.58
N ARG A 240 -11.27 -1.62 44.49
CA ARG A 240 -11.70 -2.58 43.49
C ARG A 240 -11.02 -2.32 42.18
N GLY A 241 -10.75 -3.36 41.43
CA GLY A 241 -10.12 -3.22 40.12
C GLY A 241 -10.48 -4.32 39.16
N VAL A 242 -10.07 -4.09 37.92
CA VAL A 242 -10.17 -5.03 36.81
C VAL A 242 -8.77 -5.23 36.27
N MET A 243 -8.46 -6.49 35.98
CA MET A 243 -7.19 -6.92 35.44
C MET A 243 -7.42 -7.73 34.16
N SER A 244 -6.83 -7.28 33.06
CA SER A 244 -6.93 -7.93 31.75
C SER A 244 -5.59 -8.55 31.36
N ASP A 245 -5.58 -9.79 30.85
CA ASP A 245 -4.40 -10.37 30.20
C ASP A 245 -4.14 -9.64 28.88
N ILE A 246 -2.91 -9.14 28.70
CA ILE A 246 -2.46 -8.50 27.46
C ILE A 246 -1.24 -9.21 26.86
N THR A 247 -0.93 -10.43 27.32
CA THR A 247 0.25 -11.19 26.91
C THR A 247 0.26 -11.45 25.41
N GLU A 248 -0.83 -12.01 24.86
CA GLU A 248 -0.95 -12.29 23.42
C GLU A 248 -0.83 -11.02 22.59
N ARG A 249 -1.47 -9.94 23.05
CA ARG A 249 -1.40 -8.63 22.40
C ARG A 249 0.04 -8.12 22.35
N ARG A 250 0.79 -8.20 23.47
CA ARG A 250 2.20 -7.77 23.53
C ARG A 250 3.08 -8.63 22.63
N GLN A 251 2.85 -9.95 22.58
CA GLN A 251 3.59 -10.85 21.70
C GLN A 251 3.34 -10.52 20.23
N ALA A 252 2.08 -10.24 19.85
CA ALA A 252 1.73 -9.83 18.50
C ALA A 252 2.35 -8.46 18.13
N GLU A 253 2.31 -7.49 19.03
CA GLU A 253 2.92 -6.17 18.83
C GLU A 253 4.45 -6.28 18.64
N GLU A 254 5.13 -7.13 19.43
CA GLU A 254 6.57 -7.35 19.31
C GLU A 254 6.93 -8.11 18.03
N ALA A 255 6.19 -9.15 17.66
CA ALA A 255 6.40 -9.89 16.41
C ALA A 255 6.20 -8.99 15.18
N LEU A 256 5.20 -8.10 15.22
CA LEU A 256 4.98 -7.12 14.18
C LEU A 256 6.16 -6.14 14.08
N LYS A 257 6.63 -5.63 15.22
CA LYS A 257 7.79 -4.73 15.26
C LYS A 257 9.03 -5.39 14.67
N GLN A 258 9.35 -6.63 15.06
CA GLN A 258 10.47 -7.38 14.50
C GLN A 258 10.35 -7.57 12.98
N THR A 259 9.13 -7.84 12.50
CA THR A 259 8.86 -7.97 11.06
C THR A 259 9.07 -6.64 10.32
N LEU A 260 8.63 -5.53 10.91
CA LEU A 260 8.85 -4.19 10.34
C LEU A 260 10.34 -3.85 10.26
N ASP A 261 11.09 -4.08 11.34
CA ASP A 261 12.53 -3.85 11.38
C ASP A 261 13.27 -4.67 10.30
N GLN A 262 12.89 -5.95 10.13
CA GLN A 262 13.43 -6.81 9.07
C GLN A 262 13.09 -6.31 7.66
N LEU A 263 11.85 -5.86 7.45
CA LEU A 263 11.42 -5.30 6.17
C LEU A 263 12.16 -4.00 5.84
N GLU A 264 12.36 -3.11 6.82
CA GLU A 264 13.13 -1.87 6.63
C GLU A 264 14.58 -2.16 6.22
N CYS A 265 15.24 -3.11 6.89
CA CYS A 265 16.58 -3.55 6.51
C CYS A 265 16.62 -4.06 5.07
N ARG A 266 15.68 -4.95 4.69
CA ARG A 266 15.61 -5.51 3.34
C ARG A 266 15.32 -4.46 2.27
N VAL A 267 14.44 -3.50 2.55
CA VAL A 267 14.16 -2.38 1.64
C VAL A 267 15.41 -1.53 1.44
N ARG A 268 16.16 -1.26 2.51
CA ARG A 268 17.41 -0.50 2.43
C ARG A 268 18.47 -1.22 1.59
N GLU A 269 18.71 -2.50 1.85
CA GLU A 269 19.63 -3.33 1.07
C GLU A 269 19.26 -3.33 -0.42
N ARG A 270 17.98 -3.57 -0.72
CA ARG A 270 17.52 -3.62 -2.11
C ARG A 270 17.59 -2.27 -2.81
N THR A 271 17.43 -1.17 -2.07
CA THR A 271 17.57 0.19 -2.61
C THR A 271 19.01 0.45 -3.03
N ILE A 272 19.99 0.06 -2.20
CA ILE A 272 21.43 0.19 -2.53
C ILE A 272 21.76 -0.63 -3.80
N GLU A 273 21.34 -1.90 -3.86
CA GLU A 273 21.56 -2.74 -5.04
C GLU A 273 20.93 -2.14 -6.32
N LEU A 274 19.72 -1.59 -6.21
CA LEU A 274 19.05 -0.96 -7.35
C LEU A 274 19.75 0.32 -7.81
N GLU A 275 20.32 1.11 -6.89
CA GLU A 275 21.11 2.29 -7.21
C GLU A 275 22.41 1.92 -7.93
N GLU A 276 23.10 0.86 -7.48
CA GLU A 276 24.30 0.34 -8.15
C GLU A 276 23.99 -0.15 -9.57
N ILE A 277 22.95 -0.97 -9.73
CA ILE A 277 22.52 -1.47 -11.04
C ILE A 277 22.10 -0.31 -11.95
N SER A 278 21.32 0.65 -11.44
CA SER A 278 20.90 1.84 -12.21
C SER A 278 22.11 2.65 -12.67
N THR A 279 23.12 2.82 -11.81
CA THR A 279 24.35 3.54 -12.14
C THR A 279 25.14 2.82 -13.22
N ALA A 280 25.33 1.51 -13.09
CA ALA A 280 26.00 0.69 -14.10
C ALA A 280 25.27 0.75 -15.45
N LEU A 281 23.93 0.65 -15.46
CA LEU A 281 23.12 0.76 -16.68
C LEU A 281 23.25 2.12 -17.34
N ARG A 282 23.24 3.23 -16.58
CA ARG A 282 23.45 4.58 -17.15
C ARG A 282 24.82 4.71 -17.81
N VAL A 283 25.88 4.18 -17.18
CA VAL A 283 27.23 4.19 -17.77
C VAL A 283 27.26 3.39 -19.07
N LEU A 284 26.65 2.21 -19.12
CA LEU A 284 26.58 1.38 -20.32
C LEU A 284 25.80 2.05 -21.46
N ILE A 285 24.64 2.67 -21.15
CA ILE A 285 23.85 3.40 -22.15
C ILE A 285 24.65 4.57 -22.70
N ASN A 286 25.25 5.40 -21.83
CA ASN A 286 26.08 6.52 -22.27
C ASN A 286 27.26 6.06 -23.13
N LYS A 287 27.92 4.95 -22.76
CA LYS A 287 29.01 4.37 -23.57
C LYS A 287 28.51 3.96 -24.95
N ARG A 288 27.38 3.25 -25.03
CA ARG A 288 26.79 2.84 -26.31
C ARG A 288 26.43 4.04 -27.19
N ASP A 289 25.87 5.10 -26.61
CA ASP A 289 25.51 6.31 -27.35
C ASP A 289 26.75 7.06 -27.88
N MET A 290 27.81 7.15 -27.07
CA MET A 290 29.10 7.71 -27.51
C MET A 290 29.73 6.87 -28.63
N ASP A 291 29.75 5.54 -28.49
CA ASP A 291 30.28 4.62 -29.50
C ASP A 291 29.50 4.75 -30.82
N ARG A 292 28.16 4.90 -30.74
CA ARG A 292 27.32 5.13 -31.92
C ARG A 292 27.65 6.45 -32.60
N LYS A 293 27.74 7.54 -31.83
CA LYS A 293 28.04 8.88 -32.37
C LYS A 293 29.41 8.93 -33.03
N ARG A 294 30.42 8.32 -32.38
CA ARG A 294 31.77 8.20 -32.95
C ARG A 294 31.75 7.45 -34.28
N LEU A 295 31.00 6.35 -34.36
CA LEU A 295 30.86 5.58 -35.60
C LEU A 295 30.20 6.39 -36.72
N GLU A 296 29.18 7.19 -36.41
CA GLU A 296 28.53 8.09 -37.37
C GLU A 296 29.51 9.15 -37.90
N GLU A 297 30.30 9.77 -37.01
CA GLU A 297 31.32 10.76 -37.36
C GLU A 297 32.43 10.15 -38.24
N ASP A 298 32.95 8.97 -37.87
CA ASP A 298 33.96 8.24 -38.64
C ASP A 298 33.44 7.87 -40.03
N LEU A 299 32.19 7.37 -40.14
CA LEU A 299 31.57 7.04 -41.41
C LEU A 299 31.42 8.29 -42.30
N GLN A 300 30.95 9.40 -41.74
CA GLN A 300 30.76 10.65 -42.47
C GLN A 300 32.09 11.22 -42.98
N SER A 301 33.14 11.15 -42.15
CA SER A 301 34.50 11.56 -42.53
C SER A 301 35.03 10.70 -43.67
N ASN A 302 34.95 9.38 -43.55
CA ASN A 302 35.44 8.44 -44.56
C ASN A 302 34.72 8.60 -45.90
N ILE A 303 33.39 8.79 -45.91
CA ILE A 303 32.64 9.09 -47.14
C ILE A 303 33.12 10.42 -47.75
N GLY A 304 33.33 11.44 -46.91
CA GLY A 304 33.81 12.76 -47.33
C GLY A 304 35.19 12.71 -47.99
N GLN A 305 36.10 11.88 -47.49
CA GLN A 305 37.49 11.82 -47.96
C GLN A 305 37.71 10.79 -49.07
N LEU A 306 37.03 9.64 -49.01
CA LEU A 306 37.33 8.49 -49.87
C LEU A 306 36.29 8.30 -50.98
N VAL A 307 35.09 8.88 -50.86
CA VAL A 307 34.00 8.68 -51.84
C VAL A 307 33.68 9.97 -52.60
N ARG A 308 33.45 11.09 -51.89
CA ARG A 308 33.08 12.37 -52.54
C ARG A 308 34.07 12.85 -53.61
N PRO A 309 35.40 12.80 -53.42
CA PRO A 309 36.34 13.33 -54.42
C PRO A 309 36.29 12.56 -55.74
N PHE A 310 36.14 11.24 -55.68
CA PHE A 310 36.09 10.39 -56.87
C PHE A 310 34.73 10.43 -57.55
N LEU A 311 33.63 10.62 -56.80
CA LEU A 311 32.31 10.92 -57.39
C LEU A 311 32.33 12.23 -58.20
N SER A 312 32.96 13.28 -57.68
CA SER A 312 33.10 14.55 -58.40
C SER A 312 33.93 14.39 -59.67
N LYS A 313 35.08 13.70 -59.58
CA LYS A 313 35.93 13.40 -60.75
C LYS A 313 35.21 12.57 -61.81
N LEU A 314 34.45 11.56 -61.38
CA LEU A 314 33.66 10.70 -62.27
C LEU A 314 32.58 11.48 -63.03
N LYS A 315 31.93 12.47 -62.40
CA LYS A 315 30.96 13.37 -63.08
C LYS A 315 31.59 14.30 -64.11
N MET A 316 32.86 14.65 -63.95
CA MET A 316 33.57 15.58 -64.84
C MET A 316 34.38 14.87 -65.94
N SER A 317 34.46 13.54 -65.90
CA SER A 317 35.27 12.74 -66.83
C SER A 317 34.64 12.66 -68.22
N GLN A 318 35.43 12.87 -69.27
CA GLN A 318 34.93 12.77 -70.66
C GLN A 318 35.28 11.44 -71.34
N SER A 319 36.28 10.70 -70.83
CA SER A 319 36.67 9.38 -71.34
C SER A 319 35.93 8.23 -70.62
N ASN A 320 35.63 7.15 -71.35
CA ASN A 320 35.14 5.90 -70.76
C ASN A 320 36.21 5.20 -69.91
N GLN A 321 37.49 5.37 -70.25
CA GLN A 321 38.60 4.73 -69.54
C GLN A 321 38.84 5.38 -68.17
N GLU A 322 38.75 6.72 -68.08
CA GLU A 322 38.83 7.47 -66.82
C GLU A 322 37.65 7.15 -65.89
N ARG A 323 36.44 7.04 -66.45
CA ARG A 323 35.25 6.62 -65.69
C ARG A 323 35.46 5.25 -65.04
N LEU A 324 36.00 4.28 -65.78
CA LEU A 324 36.24 2.93 -65.27
C LEU A 324 37.27 2.91 -64.12
N ILE A 325 38.33 3.73 -64.21
CA ILE A 325 39.33 3.86 -63.15
C ILE A 325 38.70 4.42 -61.86
N TYR A 326 37.90 5.48 -61.97
CA TYR A 326 37.24 6.06 -60.80
C TYR A 326 36.17 5.13 -60.19
N VAL A 327 35.48 4.33 -61.00
CA VAL A 327 34.56 3.29 -60.51
C VAL A 327 35.33 2.24 -59.68
N ASN A 328 36.45 1.71 -60.17
CA ASN A 328 37.23 0.71 -59.43
C ASN A 328 37.79 1.26 -58.10
N ILE A 329 38.22 2.53 -58.09
CA ILE A 329 38.68 3.19 -56.85
C ILE A 329 37.51 3.37 -55.87
N LEU A 330 36.32 3.74 -56.36
CA LEU A 330 35.12 3.84 -55.54
C LEU A 330 34.70 2.50 -54.95
N GLU A 331 34.72 1.42 -55.73
CA GLU A 331 34.45 0.06 -55.23
C GLU A 331 35.41 -0.32 -54.10
N THR A 332 36.71 -0.15 -54.33
CA THR A 332 37.73 -0.48 -53.31
C THR A 332 37.55 0.35 -52.04
N ASN A 333 37.26 1.65 -52.16
CA ASN A 333 37.04 2.53 -51.02
C ASN A 333 35.74 2.20 -50.27
N LEU A 334 34.67 1.86 -50.99
CA LEU A 334 33.41 1.45 -50.39
C LEU A 334 33.55 0.11 -49.65
N ASP A 335 34.26 -0.87 -50.22
CA ASP A 335 34.54 -2.14 -49.54
C ASP A 335 35.35 -1.94 -48.25
N ASN A 336 36.34 -1.04 -48.26
CA ASN A 336 37.13 -0.70 -47.08
C ASN A 336 36.29 -0.01 -45.99
N ILE A 337 35.37 0.88 -46.37
CA ILE A 337 34.46 1.56 -45.44
C ILE A 337 33.42 0.57 -44.87
N LEU A 338 32.93 -0.34 -45.70
CA LEU A 338 31.87 -1.29 -45.35
C LEU A 338 32.40 -2.51 -44.60
N SER A 339 33.66 -2.91 -44.77
CA SER A 339 34.24 -4.10 -44.14
C SER A 339 34.10 -4.12 -42.60
N PRO A 340 34.40 -3.04 -41.84
CA PRO A 340 34.14 -2.98 -40.40
C PRO A 340 32.64 -3.08 -40.05
N PHE A 341 31.76 -2.53 -40.88
CA PHE A 341 30.30 -2.60 -40.72
C PHE A 341 29.77 -4.00 -40.98
N ILE A 342 30.21 -4.65 -42.06
CA ILE A 342 29.82 -6.03 -42.42
C ILE A 342 30.32 -7.00 -41.35
N ASN A 343 31.51 -6.81 -40.78
CA ASN A 343 32.02 -7.66 -39.71
C ASN A 343 31.24 -7.50 -38.39
N ARG A 344 30.78 -6.29 -38.04
CA ARG A 344 29.94 -6.03 -36.84
C ARG A 344 28.47 -6.41 -37.04
N LEU A 345 27.92 -6.15 -38.23
CA LEU A 345 26.59 -6.60 -38.63
C LEU A 345 26.58 -8.13 -38.76
N SER A 346 27.64 -8.77 -39.23
CA SER A 346 27.81 -10.22 -39.22
C SER A 346 27.71 -10.79 -37.79
N THR A 347 28.18 -10.06 -36.77
CA THR A 347 28.02 -10.50 -35.38
C THR A 347 26.57 -10.36 -34.87
N ALA A 348 25.83 -9.33 -35.30
CA ALA A 348 24.41 -9.10 -34.94
C ALA A 348 23.39 -9.85 -35.85
N TYR A 349 23.79 -10.24 -37.05
CA TYR A 349 22.98 -10.82 -38.11
C TYR A 349 23.61 -12.11 -38.65
N LYS A 350 24.30 -12.89 -37.79
CA LYS A 350 25.11 -14.10 -38.11
C LYS A 350 24.52 -15.08 -39.14
N ASN A 351 23.22 -15.01 -39.40
CA ASN A 351 22.48 -15.95 -40.26
C ASN A 351 21.97 -15.34 -41.59
N LEU A 352 22.17 -14.05 -41.88
CA LEU A 352 21.68 -13.40 -43.10
C LEU A 352 22.71 -13.43 -44.25
N THR A 353 22.25 -13.70 -45.48
CA THR A 353 23.09 -13.63 -46.69
C THR A 353 23.27 -12.18 -47.18
N PRO A 354 24.32 -11.85 -47.96
CA PRO A 354 24.50 -10.50 -48.50
C PRO A 354 23.30 -9.97 -49.29
N LYS A 355 22.62 -10.83 -50.04
CA LYS A 355 21.41 -10.47 -50.80
C LYS A 355 20.20 -10.23 -49.88
N GLU A 356 20.10 -10.97 -48.77
CA GLU A 356 19.09 -10.73 -47.73
C GLU A 356 19.34 -9.42 -46.98
N ILE A 357 20.61 -9.03 -46.74
CA ILE A 357 20.95 -7.72 -46.14
C ILE A 357 20.53 -6.57 -47.06
N GLN A 358 20.83 -6.66 -48.36
CA GLN A 358 20.39 -5.67 -49.36
C GLN A 358 18.87 -5.55 -49.42
N VAL A 359 18.16 -6.69 -49.44
CA VAL A 359 16.69 -6.70 -49.43
C VAL A 359 16.16 -6.12 -48.12
N ALA A 360 16.74 -6.45 -46.96
CA ALA A 360 16.33 -5.92 -45.67
C ALA A 360 16.46 -4.39 -45.59
N ASP A 361 17.55 -3.82 -46.12
CA ASP A 361 17.74 -2.37 -46.14
C ASP A 361 16.72 -1.66 -47.04
N LEU A 362 16.46 -2.18 -48.24
CA LEU A 362 15.44 -1.61 -49.14
C LEU A 362 14.02 -1.74 -48.56
N VAL A 363 13.73 -2.83 -47.85
CA VAL A 363 12.46 -2.99 -47.10
C VAL A 363 12.35 -1.97 -45.97
N ARG A 364 13.42 -1.71 -45.24
CA ARG A 364 13.49 -0.68 -44.18
C ARG A 364 13.19 0.71 -44.74
N GLN A 365 13.78 1.06 -45.88
CA GLN A 365 13.53 2.30 -46.63
C GLN A 365 12.10 2.41 -47.19
N GLY A 366 11.28 1.37 -47.10
CA GLY A 366 9.87 1.39 -47.48
C GLY A 366 9.59 1.02 -48.94
N LYS A 367 10.58 0.46 -49.65
CA LYS A 367 10.41 0.02 -51.04
C LYS A 367 9.49 -1.20 -51.14
N ARG A 368 8.62 -1.20 -52.16
CA ARG A 368 7.73 -2.31 -52.51
C ARG A 368 8.51 -3.39 -53.25
N THR A 369 8.04 -4.64 -53.23
CA THR A 369 8.74 -5.78 -53.85
C THR A 369 9.09 -5.55 -55.32
N LYS A 370 8.20 -4.90 -56.09
CA LYS A 370 8.47 -4.55 -57.50
C LYS A 370 9.62 -3.56 -57.66
N GLU A 371 9.69 -2.53 -56.81
CA GLU A 371 10.78 -1.54 -56.84
C GLU A 371 12.11 -2.17 -56.43
N ILE A 372 12.09 -3.09 -55.45
CA ILE A 372 13.28 -3.83 -55.02
C ILE A 372 13.78 -4.73 -56.15
N ALA A 373 12.86 -5.39 -56.87
CA ALA A 373 13.18 -6.26 -57.99
C ALA A 373 13.87 -5.47 -59.12
N GLU A 374 13.36 -4.29 -59.43
CA GLU A 374 13.93 -3.37 -60.42
C GLU A 374 15.31 -2.83 -60.00
N LEU A 375 15.46 -2.38 -58.75
CA LEU A 375 16.73 -1.88 -58.21
C LEU A 375 17.83 -2.94 -58.13
N LEU A 376 17.47 -4.20 -57.92
CA LEU A 376 18.42 -5.31 -57.79
C LEU A 376 18.62 -6.10 -59.09
N GLY A 377 17.88 -5.77 -60.16
CA GLY A 377 17.93 -6.50 -61.44
C GLY A 377 17.50 -7.96 -61.35
N VAL A 378 16.54 -8.29 -60.47
CA VAL A 378 16.06 -9.66 -60.23
C VAL A 378 14.54 -9.77 -60.39
N SER A 379 14.01 -10.98 -60.46
CA SER A 379 12.56 -11.19 -60.52
C SER A 379 11.85 -10.82 -59.20
N VAL A 380 10.59 -10.42 -59.28
CA VAL A 380 9.74 -10.15 -58.10
C VAL A 380 9.67 -11.37 -57.16
N GLY A 381 9.56 -12.58 -57.72
CA GLY A 381 9.53 -13.82 -56.94
C GLY A 381 10.83 -14.10 -56.18
N THR A 382 11.99 -13.68 -56.73
CA THR A 382 13.28 -13.75 -56.04
C THR A 382 13.30 -12.83 -54.80
N VAL A 383 12.75 -11.62 -54.91
CA VAL A 383 12.64 -10.69 -53.78
C VAL A 383 11.70 -11.23 -52.70
N ASP A 384 10.55 -11.81 -53.07
CA ASP A 384 9.62 -12.41 -52.11
C ASP A 384 10.25 -13.59 -51.38
N THR A 385 11.08 -14.38 -52.07
CA THR A 385 11.85 -15.47 -51.45
C THR A 385 12.81 -14.92 -50.39
N HIS A 386 13.57 -13.87 -50.70
CA HIS A 386 14.45 -13.23 -49.72
C HIS A 386 13.69 -12.59 -48.55
N ARG A 387 12.51 -11.98 -48.79
CA ARG A 387 11.65 -11.44 -47.71
C ARG A 387 11.14 -12.54 -46.78
N ASN A 388 10.77 -13.70 -47.32
CA ASN A 388 10.32 -14.84 -46.53
C ASN A 388 11.47 -15.46 -45.72
N ASN A 389 12.66 -15.58 -46.32
CA ASN A 389 13.85 -16.03 -45.61
C ASN A 389 14.23 -15.08 -44.47
N LEU A 390 14.14 -13.75 -44.69
CA LEU A 390 14.32 -12.74 -43.65
C LEU A 390 13.32 -12.93 -42.52
N ARG A 391 12.03 -13.12 -42.82
CA ARG A 391 11.01 -13.38 -41.78
C ARG A 391 11.33 -14.64 -40.99
N LYS A 392 11.78 -15.71 -41.65
CA LYS A 392 12.13 -16.98 -41.00
C LYS A 392 13.34 -16.85 -40.09
N LYS A 393 14.39 -16.18 -40.57
CA LYS A 393 15.65 -15.98 -39.84
C LYS A 393 15.54 -14.96 -38.70
N LEU A 394 14.55 -14.07 -38.76
CA LEU A 394 14.21 -13.09 -37.70
C LEU A 394 13.05 -13.57 -36.80
N GLU A 395 12.66 -14.85 -36.90
CA GLU A 395 11.61 -15.46 -36.06
C GLU A 395 10.23 -14.77 -36.15
N LEU A 396 9.90 -14.17 -37.31
CA LEU A 396 8.65 -13.45 -37.58
C LEU A 396 7.56 -14.34 -38.22
N ASN A 397 7.66 -15.66 -38.09
CA ASN A 397 6.81 -16.61 -38.80
C ASN A 397 5.38 -16.70 -38.24
N SER A 398 5.16 -16.32 -36.97
CA SER A 398 3.87 -16.48 -36.27
C SER A 398 3.23 -15.18 -35.77
N LYS A 399 3.88 -14.03 -35.99
CA LYS A 399 3.38 -12.71 -35.55
C LYS A 399 2.87 -11.89 -36.73
N ALA A 400 1.77 -11.18 -36.53
CA ALA A 400 1.27 -10.13 -37.43
C ALA A 400 2.21 -8.90 -37.53
N SER A 401 3.45 -9.02 -37.04
CA SER A 401 4.45 -7.98 -37.11
C SER A 401 4.93 -7.79 -38.55
N ASN A 402 4.85 -6.54 -38.98
CA ASN A 402 5.37 -6.10 -40.27
C ASN A 402 6.90 -6.21 -40.25
N LEU A 403 7.47 -6.89 -41.26
CA LEU A 403 8.92 -7.05 -41.42
C LEU A 403 9.67 -5.71 -41.34
N ARG A 404 9.10 -4.65 -41.92
CA ARG A 404 9.65 -3.29 -41.86
C ARG A 404 9.66 -2.74 -40.44
N SER A 405 8.59 -2.92 -39.68
CA SER A 405 8.50 -2.44 -38.29
C SER A 405 9.53 -3.12 -37.39
N HIS A 406 9.76 -4.42 -37.59
CA HIS A 406 10.79 -5.15 -36.84
C HIS A 406 12.20 -4.68 -37.22
N LEU A 407 12.48 -4.50 -38.52
CA LEU A 407 13.76 -3.98 -39.00
C LEU A 407 14.04 -2.54 -38.51
N LEU A 408 13.01 -1.72 -38.29
CA LEU A 408 13.15 -0.39 -37.69
C LEU A 408 13.42 -0.43 -36.18
N SER A 409 13.03 -1.50 -35.48
CA SER A 409 13.24 -1.65 -34.02
C SER A 409 14.61 -2.23 -33.63
N LEU A 410 15.38 -2.73 -34.60
CA LEU A 410 16.69 -3.35 -34.41
C LEU A 410 17.84 -2.32 -34.36
N ILE A 411 17.53 -1.02 -34.38
CA ILE A 411 18.45 0.12 -34.30
C ILE A 411 17.97 1.03 -33.17
#